data_AF-A0A6L8E208-F1
#
_entry.id   AF-A0A6L8E208-F1
#
_cell.length_a   1.000
_cell.length_b   1.000
_cell.length_c   1.000
_cell.angle_alpha   90.00
_cell.angle_beta   90.00
_cell.angle_gamma   90.00
#
_symmetry.space_group_name_H-M   'P 1'
#
loop_
_entity.id
_entity.type
_entity.pdbx_description
1 polymer ?
#
loop_
_entity_poly.entity_id
_entity_poly.type
_entity_poly.pdbx_seq_one_letter_code
_entity_poly.pdbx_strand_id
1 'polypeptide(L)' 'VVLPTGEVGDVTVSKSLDQVFGLDDQAIAAAKQWLFAPGMRFGEPVAVLVSLELFFNLR' A
#
# COMPACT_ATOMS: atom_id res chain seq x y z
N VAL A 1 -0.21 2.59 -5.28
CA VAL A 1 -1.36 3.38 -5.80
C VAL A 1 -2.64 2.68 -5.37
N VAL A 2 -3.66 3.44 -4.94
CA VAL A 2 -5.01 2.90 -4.76
C VAL A 2 -5.79 3.14 -6.05
N LEU A 3 -6.35 2.07 -6.61
CA LEU A 3 -7.09 2.09 -7.86
C LEU A 3 -8.52 2.62 -7.67
N PRO A 4 -9.26 2.96 -8.74
CA PRO A 4 -10.68 3.32 -8.64
C PRO A 4 -11.57 2.23 -8.02
N THR A 5 -11.11 0.97 -8.01
CA THR A 5 -11.75 -0.16 -7.35
C THR A 5 -11.56 -0.16 -5.82
N GLY A 6 -10.66 0.68 -5.30
CA GLY A 6 -10.23 0.66 -3.91
C GLY A 6 -9.08 -0.31 -3.61
N GLU A 7 -8.73 -1.18 -4.56
CA GLU A 7 -7.63 -2.13 -4.42
C GLU A 7 -6.27 -1.43 -4.50
N VAL A 8 -5.28 -1.99 -3.81
CA VAL A 8 -3.89 -1.54 -3.91
C VAL A 8 -3.25 -2.15 -5.15
N GLY A 9 -2.87 -1.29 -6.09
CA GLY A 9 -2.13 -1.66 -7.31
C GLY A 9 -0.62 -1.74 -7.04
N ASP A 10 0.17 -1.09 -7.90
CA ASP A 10 1.63 -1.06 -7.75
C ASP A 10 2.08 -0.41 -6.45
N VAL A 11 3.09 -1.03 -5.82
CA VAL A 11 3.69 -0.63 -4.55
C VAL A 11 5.19 -0.49 -4.73
N THR A 12 5.76 0.56 -4.15
CA THR A 12 7.21 0.79 -4.10
C THR A 12 7.59 1.13 -2.66
N VAL A 13 8.63 0.47 -2.15
CA VAL A 13 9.14 0.72 -0.80
C VAL A 13 9.94 2.04 -0.82
N SER A 14 9.41 3.05 -0.14
CA SER A 14 10.06 4.37 -0.04
C SER A 14 11.13 4.43 1.05
N LYS A 15 10.96 3.63 2.11
CA LYS A 15 11.93 3.49 3.20
C LYS A 15 11.90 2.05 3.70
N SER A 16 13.03 1.36 3.58
CA SER A 16 13.17 -0.01 4.05
C SER A 16 13.26 -0.05 5.57
N LEU A 17 12.60 -1.03 6.18
CA LEU A 17 12.88 -1.42 7.56
C LEU A 17 13.97 -2.49 7.59
N ASP A 18 13.95 -3.39 6.60
CA ASP A 18 14.95 -4.42 6.42
C ASP A 18 14.81 -5.13 5.05
N GLN A 19 15.86 -5.05 4.24
CA GLN A 19 15.96 -5.74 2.95
C GLN A 19 16.48 -7.17 3.05
N VAL A 20 17.15 -7.53 4.15
CA VAL A 20 17.91 -8.79 4.27
C VAL A 20 17.03 -9.92 4.79
N PHE A 21 16.12 -9.66 5.72
CA PHE A 21 15.21 -10.68 6.27
C PHE A 21 13.80 -10.64 5.66
N GLY A 22 13.58 -9.84 4.62
CA GLY A 22 12.37 -9.88 3.78
C GLY A 22 11.15 -9.16 4.37
N LEU A 23 11.33 -8.26 5.35
CA LEU A 23 10.23 -7.48 5.91
C LEU A 23 9.60 -6.53 4.88
N ASP A 24 10.40 -6.03 3.95
CA ASP A 24 9.92 -5.19 2.84
C ASP A 24 8.92 -5.96 1.95
N ASP A 25 9.21 -7.23 1.64
CA ASP A 25 8.30 -8.08 0.86
C ASP A 25 7.00 -8.39 1.63
N GLN A 26 7.11 -8.63 2.93
CA GLN A 26 5.94 -8.80 3.80
C GLN A 26 5.11 -7.53 3.89
N ALA A 27 5.74 -6.35 3.89
CA ALA A 27 5.04 -5.06 3.88
C ALA A 27 4.24 -4.88 2.59
N ILE A 28 4.84 -5.21 1.44
CA ILE A 28 4.16 -5.19 0.14
C ILE A 28 2.99 -6.17 0.13
N ALA A 29 3.21 -7.41 0.59
CA ALA A 29 2.17 -8.43 0.63
C ALA A 29 0.99 -8.03 1.53
N ALA A 30 1.28 -7.46 2.71
CA ALA A 30 0.27 -6.97 3.63
C ALA A 30 -0.52 -5.79 3.03
N ALA A 31 0.17 -4.81 2.43
CA ALA A 31 -0.48 -3.66 1.80
C ALA A 31 -1.44 -4.08 0.69
N LYS A 32 -1.09 -5.11 -0.11
CA LYS A 32 -1.95 -5.64 -1.18
C LYS A 32 -3.23 -6.33 -0.70
N GLN A 33 -3.34 -6.66 0.59
CA GLN A 33 -4.56 -7.24 1.15
C GLN A 33 -5.61 -6.18 1.54
N TRP A 34 -5.22 -4.90 1.58
CA TRP A 34 -6.12 -3.84 1.98
C TRP A 34 -7.05 -3.41 0.85
N LEU A 35 -8.30 -3.13 1.22
CA LEU A 35 -9.30 -2.50 0.36
C LEU A 35 -9.63 -1.13 0.94
N PHE A 36 -9.41 -0.09 0.14
CA PHE A 36 -9.63 1.30 0.53
C PHE A 36 -10.92 1.84 -0.10
N ALA A 37 -11.45 2.92 0.48
CA ALA A 37 -12.35 3.78 -0.26
C ALA A 37 -11.54 4.47 -1.38
N PRO A 38 -11.97 4.40 -2.66
CA PRO A 38 -11.24 5.05 -3.73
C PRO A 38 -11.29 6.56 -3.56
N GLY A 39 -10.28 7.25 -4.08
CA GLY A 39 -10.32 8.70 -4.19
C GLY A 39 -11.41 9.11 -5.17
N MET A 40 -12.13 10.19 -4.85
CA MET A 40 -13.19 10.71 -5.71
C MET A 40 -12.77 12.05 -6.31
N ARG A 41 -13.02 12.24 -7.61
CA ARG A 41 -12.87 13.52 -8.30
C ARG A 41 -14.12 13.77 -9.12
N PHE A 42 -14.83 14.87 -8.82
CA PHE A 42 -16.10 15.21 -9.47
C PHE A 42 -17.17 14.10 -9.42
N GLY A 43 -17.19 13.31 -8.35
CA GLY A 43 -18.13 12.20 -8.17
C GLY A 43 -17.70 10.89 -8.83
N GLU A 44 -16.56 10.86 -9.52
CA GLU A 44 -16.02 9.66 -10.15
C GLU A 44 -14.82 9.11 -9.36
N PRO A 45 -14.70 7.79 -9.21
CA PRO A 45 -13.54 7.19 -8.56
C PRO A 45 -12.30 7.29 -9.46
N VAL A 46 -11.18 7.72 -8.88
CA VAL A 46 -9.90 7.92 -9.58
C VAL A 46 -8.76 7.23 -8.84
N ALA A 47 -7.71 6.88 -9.58
CA ALA A 47 -6.49 6.33 -8.99
C ALA A 47 -5.74 7.41 -8.20
N VAL A 48 -5.26 7.07 -7.01
CA VAL A 48 -4.56 8.00 -6.12
C VAL A 48 -3.27 7.39 -5.58
N LEU A 49 -2.20 8.18 -5.58
CA LEU A 49 -0.96 7.82 -4.89
C LEU A 49 -1.14 8.02 -3.39
N VAL A 50 -0.85 6.97 -2.63
CA VAL A 50 -0.92 6.98 -1.16
C VAL A 50 0.43 6.53 -0.59
N SER A 51 0.79 7.08 0.56
CA SER A 51 1.93 6.62 1.36
C SER A 51 1.40 5.83 2.55
N LEU A 52 1.93 4.62 2.75
CA LEU A 52 1.55 3.73 3.84
C LEU A 52 2.76 3.53 4.75
N GLU A 53 2.56 3.67 6.05
CA GLU A 53 3.56 3.32 7.05
C GLU A 53 3.12 2.04 7.76
N LEU A 54 3.95 1.00 7.71
CA LEU A 54 3.70 -0.28 8.35
C LEU A 54 4.72 -0.51 9.47
N PHE A 55 4.25 -0.99 10.61
CA PHE A 55 5.08 -1.33 11.77
C PHE A 55 5.08 -2.83 11.98
N PHE A 56 6.26 -3.42 12.16
CA PHE A 56 6.44 -4.83 12.48
C PHE A 56 6.81 -4.98 13.95
N ASN A 57 6.05 -5.80 14.67
CA ASN A 57 6.42 -6.26 16.00
C ASN A 57 6.92 -7.70 15.90
N LEU A 58 8.24 -7.87 15.89
CA LEU A 58 8.87 -9.19 15.90
C LEU A 58 8.95 -9.70 17.36
N ARG A 59 8.66 -10.99 17.57
CA ARG A 59 8.76 -11.66 18.87
C ARG A 59 9.76 -12.79 18.78
#